data_AF-A0A2X4W7V2-F1
#
_entry.id   AF-A0A2X4W7V2-F1
#
_cell.length_a   1.000
_cell.length_b   1.000
_cell.length_c   1.000
_cell.angle_alpha   90.00
_cell.angle_beta   90.00
_cell.angle_gamma   90.00
#
_symmetry.space_group_name_H-M   'P 1'
#
loop_
_entity.id
_entity.type
_entity.pdbx_description
1 polymer ?
#
loop_
_entity_poly.entity_id
_entity_poly.type
_entity_poly.pdbx_seq_one_letter_code
_entity_poly.pdbx_strand_id
1 'polypeptide(L)'
;MISETLVEVMNAEGPQLHTHAVPKAVVKNADGSLTLELEDGRTENVDCLIWAIGREPSTDNINLAAAGVKTNEKGYIIVDKLQNTNVEGIYAVGDNTGAVELTPVAVAAGRRLSERLFNNKPDEYLDYSNIPTVVFSHPPIGTVGLSEPQAREQYGNEQVKVYQSSFTAMYTAVTTHRQPCRMKLVCVGPEEKNCGYPRYRLRHG
;
A
#
# COMPACT_ATOMS: atom_id res chain seq x y z
N MET A 1 -11.63 -9.30 5.70
CA MET A 1 -12.66 -8.61 4.89
C MET A 1 -12.15 -8.10 3.56
N ILE A 2 -11.25 -7.11 3.46
CA ILE A 2 -10.79 -6.62 2.13
C ILE A 2 -10.11 -7.73 1.32
N SER A 3 -9.09 -8.37 1.89
CA SER A 3 -8.36 -9.47 1.26
C SER A 3 -9.28 -10.64 0.90
N GLU A 4 -10.13 -11.06 1.82
CA GLU A 4 -11.14 -12.10 1.59
C GLU A 4 -12.06 -11.78 0.40
N THR A 5 -12.59 -10.56 0.30
CA THR A 5 -13.45 -10.17 -0.82
C THR A 5 -12.70 -10.11 -2.13
N LEU A 6 -11.44 -9.67 -2.12
CA LEU A 6 -10.61 -9.68 -3.33
C LEU A 6 -10.37 -11.12 -3.82
N VAL A 7 -10.03 -12.04 -2.91
CA VAL A 7 -9.86 -13.46 -3.24
C VAL A 7 -11.16 -14.09 -3.76
N GLU A 8 -12.29 -13.77 -3.14
CA GLU A 8 -13.62 -14.22 -3.59
C GLU A 8 -13.90 -13.79 -5.04
N VAL A 9 -13.62 -12.53 -5.39
CA VAL A 9 -13.82 -12.02 -6.75
C VAL A 9 -12.80 -12.63 -7.73
N MET A 10 -11.52 -12.76 -7.35
CA MET A 10 -10.51 -13.42 -8.17
C MET A 10 -10.89 -14.87 -8.50
N ASN A 11 -11.43 -15.62 -7.53
CA ASN A 11 -11.87 -16.99 -7.75
C ASN A 11 -13.09 -17.09 -8.67
N ALA A 12 -13.94 -16.06 -8.71
CA ALA A 12 -15.15 -16.03 -9.53
C ALA A 12 -14.88 -15.55 -10.97
N GLU A 13 -13.98 -14.59 -11.15
CA GLU A 13 -13.85 -13.83 -12.40
C GLU A 13 -12.40 -13.73 -12.92
N GLY A 14 -11.44 -14.26 -12.18
CA GLY A 14 -10.01 -14.15 -12.47
C GLY A 14 -9.37 -12.87 -11.88
N PRO A 15 -8.02 -12.81 -11.87
CA PRO A 15 -7.07 -13.83 -12.33
C PRO A 15 -7.03 -15.08 -11.44
N GLN A 16 -6.49 -16.18 -11.97
CA GLN A 16 -6.23 -17.39 -11.20
C GLN A 16 -5.19 -17.10 -10.12
N LEU A 17 -5.57 -17.30 -8.85
CA LEU A 17 -4.70 -17.03 -7.71
C LEU A 17 -3.99 -18.31 -7.25
N HIS A 18 -2.66 -18.29 -7.29
CA HIS A 18 -1.81 -19.35 -6.75
C HIS A 18 -1.26 -18.90 -5.40
N THR A 19 -1.80 -19.41 -4.29
CA THR A 19 -1.33 -19.11 -2.94
C THR A 19 -0.20 -20.05 -2.51
N HIS A 20 0.54 -19.66 -1.46
CA HIS A 20 1.70 -20.41 -0.96
C HIS A 20 2.74 -20.73 -2.06
N ALA A 21 2.86 -19.83 -3.04
CA ALA A 21 3.67 -20.01 -4.24
C ALA A 21 4.96 -19.20 -4.10
N VAL A 22 6.06 -19.86 -3.71
CA VAL A 22 7.39 -19.24 -3.68
C VAL A 22 8.10 -19.54 -5.01
N PRO A 23 8.45 -18.52 -5.81
CA PRO A 23 9.18 -18.71 -7.06
C PRO A 23 10.56 -19.33 -6.81
N LYS A 24 10.88 -20.42 -7.52
CA LYS A 24 12.16 -21.12 -7.44
C LYS A 24 13.04 -20.86 -8.66
N ALA A 25 12.48 -20.98 -9.85
CA ALA A 25 13.19 -20.80 -11.11
C ALA A 25 12.26 -20.35 -12.23
N VAL A 26 12.83 -19.73 -13.26
CA VAL A 26 12.13 -19.42 -14.52
C VAL A 26 12.93 -20.04 -15.66
N VAL A 27 12.34 -21.00 -16.35
CA VAL A 27 12.96 -21.73 -17.47
C VAL A 27 12.43 -21.19 -18.78
N LYS A 28 13.31 -20.79 -19.69
CA LYS A 28 12.93 -20.43 -21.05
C LYS A 28 12.88 -21.69 -21.92
N ASN A 29 11.70 -21.98 -22.46
CA ASN A 29 11.46 -23.16 -23.28
C ASN A 29 11.94 -22.95 -24.73
N ALA A 30 12.06 -24.05 -25.49
CA ALA A 30 12.53 -24.01 -26.88
C ALA A 30 11.60 -23.25 -27.83
N ASP A 31 10.29 -23.21 -27.52
CA ASP A 31 9.28 -22.46 -28.25
C ASP A 31 9.23 -20.96 -27.87
N GLY A 32 10.04 -20.54 -26.90
CA GLY A 32 10.12 -19.17 -26.41
C GLY A 32 9.24 -18.86 -25.20
N SER A 33 8.34 -19.76 -24.79
CA SER A 33 7.54 -19.62 -23.57
C SER A 33 8.40 -19.71 -22.30
N LEU A 34 7.83 -19.31 -21.16
CA LEU A 34 8.45 -19.35 -19.85
C LEU A 34 7.73 -20.34 -18.94
N THR A 35 8.46 -21.23 -18.30
CA THR A 35 7.94 -22.06 -17.22
C THR A 35 8.41 -21.49 -15.88
N LEU A 36 7.47 -21.02 -15.06
CA LEU A 36 7.70 -20.69 -13.65
C LEU A 36 7.66 -21.98 -12.83
N GLU A 37 8.76 -22.31 -12.17
CA GLU A 37 8.84 -23.38 -11.18
C GLU A 37 8.67 -22.81 -9.77
N LEU A 38 7.82 -23.44 -8.96
CA LEU A 38 7.62 -23.08 -7.56
C LEU A 38 8.36 -24.07 -6.63
N GLU A 39 8.69 -23.64 -5.41
CA GLU A 39 9.38 -24.47 -4.44
C GLU A 39 8.61 -25.74 -4.04
N ASP A 40 7.28 -25.69 -4.09
CA ASP A 40 6.41 -26.83 -3.78
C ASP A 40 6.22 -27.80 -4.95
N GLY A 41 6.95 -27.58 -6.05
CA GLY A 41 6.95 -28.45 -7.23
C GLY A 41 5.85 -28.16 -8.25
N ARG A 42 4.92 -27.23 -7.98
CA ARG A 42 3.99 -26.74 -9.01
C ARG A 42 4.74 -25.94 -10.08
N THR A 43 4.21 -25.95 -11.30
CA THR A 43 4.76 -25.20 -12.43
C THR A 43 3.65 -24.51 -13.21
N GLU A 44 3.94 -23.35 -13.80
CA GLU A 44 3.01 -22.61 -14.67
C GLU A 44 3.73 -22.19 -15.95
N ASN A 45 3.14 -22.48 -17.13
CA ASN A 45 3.70 -22.06 -18.42
C ASN A 45 2.99 -20.80 -18.90
N VAL A 46 3.75 -19.76 -19.22
CA VAL A 46 3.26 -18.44 -19.63
C VAL A 46 4.12 -17.85 -20.74
N ASP A 47 3.54 -16.98 -21.56
CA ASP A 47 4.32 -16.23 -22.56
C ASP A 47 5.11 -15.07 -21.95
N CYS A 48 4.66 -14.57 -20.79
CA CYS A 48 5.21 -13.40 -20.12
C CYS A 48 5.13 -13.56 -18.60
N LEU A 49 6.20 -13.16 -17.90
CA LEU A 49 6.28 -13.13 -16.45
C LEU A 49 6.60 -11.70 -15.99
N ILE A 50 5.82 -11.20 -15.03
CA ILE A 50 5.97 -9.85 -14.47
C ILE A 50 6.38 -9.97 -13.01
N TRP A 51 7.56 -9.45 -12.66
CA TRP A 51 8.01 -9.33 -11.27
C TRP A 51 7.40 -8.09 -10.62
N ALA A 52 6.54 -8.30 -9.62
CA ALA A 52 5.90 -7.25 -8.82
C ALA A 52 6.11 -7.51 -7.32
N ILE A 53 7.34 -7.83 -6.92
CA ILE A 53 7.69 -8.34 -5.58
C ILE A 53 8.11 -7.27 -4.57
N GLY A 54 8.30 -6.03 -5.02
CA GLY A 54 8.77 -4.93 -4.17
C GLY A 54 9.52 -3.88 -4.96
N ARG A 55 10.06 -2.90 -4.24
CA ARG A 55 10.87 -1.79 -4.74
C ARG A 55 12.06 -1.59 -3.80
N GLU A 56 13.09 -0.94 -4.30
CA GLU A 56 14.28 -0.55 -3.54
C GLU A 56 14.59 0.94 -3.78
N PRO A 57 15.17 1.66 -2.80
CA PRO A 57 15.47 3.06 -2.95
C PRO A 57 16.66 3.29 -3.89
N SER A 58 16.56 4.28 -4.78
CA SER A 58 17.65 4.70 -5.66
C SER A 58 18.67 5.60 -4.94
N THR A 59 19.44 5.04 -4.02
CA THR A 59 20.40 5.77 -3.15
C THR A 59 21.85 5.27 -3.30
N ASP A 60 22.06 4.20 -4.04
CA ASP A 60 23.32 3.48 -4.22
C ASP A 60 24.25 4.13 -5.27
N ASN A 61 23.69 4.81 -6.26
CA ASN A 61 24.43 5.31 -7.44
C ASN A 61 24.60 6.83 -7.49
N ILE A 62 24.49 7.53 -6.34
CA ILE A 62 24.60 9.00 -6.25
C ILE A 62 25.78 9.49 -5.38
N ASN A 63 26.71 8.60 -5.01
CA ASN A 63 27.84 8.90 -4.13
C ASN A 63 27.43 9.56 -2.80
N LEU A 64 26.36 9.05 -2.20
CA LEU A 64 25.76 9.62 -0.98
C LEU A 64 26.75 9.68 0.19
N ALA A 65 27.70 8.73 0.23
CA ALA A 65 28.76 8.66 1.22
C ALA A 65 29.66 9.91 1.24
N ALA A 66 29.94 10.52 0.08
CA ALA A 66 30.74 11.75 0.02
C ALA A 66 30.04 12.95 0.68
N ALA A 67 28.70 12.95 0.72
CA ALA A 67 27.91 13.95 1.42
C ALA A 67 27.75 13.64 2.92
N GLY A 68 28.10 12.44 3.39
CA GLY A 68 27.94 12.02 4.79
C GLY A 68 26.51 11.71 5.22
N VAL A 69 25.58 11.56 4.26
CA VAL A 69 24.16 11.26 4.55
C VAL A 69 24.00 9.78 4.90
N LYS A 70 23.28 9.51 5.99
CA LYS A 70 23.04 8.16 6.53
C LYS A 70 21.79 7.54 5.91
N THR A 71 21.88 6.24 5.66
CA THR A 71 20.76 5.38 5.28
C THR A 71 20.51 4.31 6.34
N ASN A 72 19.32 3.73 6.37
CA ASN A 72 19.04 2.53 7.16
C ASN A 72 19.61 1.26 6.48
N GLU A 73 19.41 0.11 7.11
CA GLU A 73 19.88 -1.21 6.62
C GLU A 73 19.30 -1.62 5.24
N LYS A 74 18.19 -0.99 4.82
CA LYS A 74 17.55 -1.21 3.51
C LYS A 74 17.90 -0.14 2.48
N GLY A 75 18.83 0.76 2.78
CA GLY A 75 19.28 1.81 1.88
C GLY A 75 18.40 3.08 1.82
N TYR A 76 17.33 3.18 2.62
CA TYR A 76 16.50 4.38 2.65
C TYR A 76 17.19 5.51 3.42
N ILE A 77 17.09 6.74 2.93
CA ILE A 77 17.64 7.94 3.58
C ILE A 77 16.88 8.18 4.89
N ILE A 78 17.62 8.28 5.99
CA ILE A 78 17.04 8.55 7.31
C ILE A 78 16.72 10.04 7.39
N VAL A 79 15.45 10.35 7.69
CA VAL A 79 14.98 11.72 7.86
C VAL A 79 14.23 11.89 9.19
N ASP A 80 14.26 13.11 9.71
CA ASP A 80 13.39 13.52 10.81
C ASP A 80 11.98 13.92 10.31
N LYS A 81 11.12 14.35 11.25
CA LYS A 81 9.75 14.82 10.98
C LYS A 81 9.67 16.01 10.01
N LEU A 82 10.75 16.79 9.90
CA LEU A 82 10.84 17.98 9.04
C LEU A 82 11.52 17.68 7.70
N GLN A 83 11.78 16.39 7.40
CA GLN A 83 12.48 15.92 6.20
C GLN A 83 13.97 16.24 6.17
N ASN A 84 14.58 16.61 7.30
CA ASN A 84 16.02 16.81 7.37
C ASN A 84 16.75 15.47 7.43
N THR A 85 17.87 15.36 6.71
CA THR A 85 18.82 14.26 6.93
C THR A 85 19.69 14.53 8.15
N ASN A 86 20.65 13.66 8.44
CA ASN A 86 21.68 13.92 9.45
C ASN A 86 22.71 14.99 9.04
N VAL A 87 22.67 15.49 7.81
CA VAL A 87 23.59 16.51 7.28
C VAL A 87 22.80 17.79 7.06
N GLU A 88 23.24 18.87 7.70
CA GLU A 88 22.61 20.18 7.57
C GLU A 88 22.61 20.66 6.11
N GLY A 89 21.48 21.19 5.64
CA GLY A 89 21.30 21.64 4.26
C GLY A 89 20.95 20.54 3.26
N ILE A 90 20.89 19.27 3.69
CA ILE A 90 20.46 18.14 2.85
C ILE A 90 19.14 17.56 3.39
N TYR A 91 18.18 17.39 2.47
CA TYR A 91 16.82 16.95 2.75
C TYR A 91 16.43 15.80 1.84
N ALA A 92 15.45 14.98 2.24
CA ALA A 92 14.90 13.94 1.39
C ALA A 92 13.38 13.79 1.59
N VAL A 93 12.67 13.51 0.49
CA VAL A 93 11.21 13.30 0.44
C VAL A 93 10.88 12.21 -0.57
N GLY A 94 9.77 11.51 -0.34
CA GLY A 94 9.27 10.46 -1.24
C GLY A 94 9.85 9.09 -0.95
N ASP A 95 9.76 8.19 -1.93
CA ASP A 95 10.03 6.76 -1.76
C ASP A 95 11.44 6.46 -1.23
N ASN A 96 12.44 7.30 -1.52
CA ASN A 96 13.81 7.08 -1.06
C ASN A 96 13.99 7.23 0.46
N THR A 97 12.99 7.71 1.20
CA THR A 97 13.01 7.80 2.67
C THR A 97 12.33 6.61 3.35
N GLY A 98 11.70 5.70 2.59
CA GLY A 98 10.96 4.57 3.14
C GLY A 98 9.66 4.97 3.85
N ALA A 99 9.18 6.19 3.61
CA ALA A 99 7.85 6.63 4.04
C ALA A 99 6.77 6.03 3.14
N VAL A 100 5.50 6.43 3.33
CA VAL A 100 4.39 5.97 2.51
C VAL A 100 4.64 6.29 1.02
N GLU A 101 4.85 5.24 0.21
CA GLU A 101 5.20 5.31 -1.22
C GLU A 101 3.99 5.70 -2.09
N LEU A 102 3.52 6.94 -1.93
CA LEU A 102 2.39 7.51 -2.66
C LEU A 102 2.75 8.89 -3.22
N THR A 103 2.41 9.14 -4.48
CA THR A 103 2.68 10.43 -5.14
C THR A 103 2.14 11.65 -4.37
N PRO A 104 0.90 11.66 -3.82
CA PRO A 104 0.42 12.81 -3.04
C PRO A 104 1.24 13.07 -1.77
N VAL A 105 1.83 12.03 -1.18
CA VAL A 105 2.66 12.14 0.03
C VAL A 105 3.97 12.85 -0.30
N ALA A 106 4.67 12.41 -1.35
CA ALA A 106 5.89 13.06 -1.81
C ALA A 106 5.66 14.53 -2.20
N VAL A 107 4.56 14.81 -2.92
CA VAL A 107 4.16 16.18 -3.31
C VAL A 107 3.89 17.05 -2.08
N ALA A 108 3.12 16.54 -1.11
CA ALA A 108 2.80 17.30 0.09
C ALA A 108 4.03 17.56 0.97
N ALA A 109 4.89 16.55 1.17
CA ALA A 109 6.13 16.67 1.92
C ALA A 109 7.08 17.69 1.26
N GLY A 110 7.28 17.61 -0.06
CA GLY A 110 8.14 18.54 -0.80
C GLY A 110 7.63 19.98 -0.79
N ARG A 111 6.31 20.19 -0.91
CA ARG A 111 5.68 21.52 -0.78
C ARG A 111 5.89 22.10 0.62
N ARG A 112 5.61 21.33 1.66
CA ARG A 112 5.75 21.76 3.07
C ARG A 112 7.21 22.02 3.45
N LEU A 113 8.13 21.21 2.95
CA LEU A 113 9.57 21.45 3.06
C LEU A 113 9.94 22.81 2.45
N SER A 114 9.44 23.11 1.24
CA SER A 114 9.72 24.39 0.58
C SER A 114 9.14 25.58 1.34
N GLU A 115 7.92 25.46 1.86
CA GLU A 115 7.29 26.46 2.74
C GLU A 115 8.13 26.72 4.00
N ARG A 116 8.66 25.66 4.61
CA ARG A 116 9.53 25.76 5.78
C ARG A 116 10.83 26.50 5.49
N LEU A 117 11.50 26.13 4.41
CA LEU A 117 12.83 26.67 4.06
C LEU A 117 12.75 28.09 3.49
N PHE A 118 11.69 28.42 2.73
CA PHE A 118 11.67 29.61 1.88
C PHE A 118 10.48 30.54 2.12
N ASN A 119 9.53 30.18 3.00
CA ASN A 119 8.35 31.01 3.31
C ASN A 119 8.17 31.29 4.80
N ASN A 120 9.25 31.23 5.60
CA ASN A 120 9.25 31.54 7.04
C ASN A 120 8.20 30.75 7.86
N LYS A 121 7.96 29.48 7.51
CA LYS A 121 7.10 28.57 8.28
C LYS A 121 7.93 27.50 9.00
N PRO A 122 8.66 27.85 10.08
CA PRO A 122 9.68 26.98 10.67
C PRO A 122 9.17 25.61 11.12
N ASP A 123 7.90 25.54 11.52
CA ASP A 123 7.25 24.33 12.03
C ASP A 123 6.40 23.59 10.98
N GLU A 124 6.51 23.92 9.69
CA GLU A 124 5.71 23.27 8.64
C GLU A 124 6.25 21.84 8.36
N TYR A 125 5.37 20.84 8.50
CA TYR A 125 5.67 19.43 8.23
C TYR A 125 4.44 18.67 7.75
N LEU A 126 4.65 17.49 7.15
CA LEU A 126 3.57 16.59 6.75
C LEU A 126 3.21 15.64 7.90
N ASP A 127 1.94 15.62 8.29
CA ASP A 127 1.42 14.53 9.12
C ASP A 127 1.23 13.27 8.26
N TYR A 128 1.92 12.19 8.64
CA TYR A 128 1.85 10.89 7.97
C TYR A 128 0.72 10.01 8.53
N SER A 129 -0.05 10.50 9.50
CA SER A 129 -1.23 9.81 10.00
C SER A 129 -2.40 9.87 9.01
N ASN A 130 -3.23 8.82 8.98
CA ASN A 130 -4.49 8.78 8.23
C ASN A 130 -4.40 9.15 6.74
N ILE A 131 -3.31 8.78 6.06
CA ILE A 131 -3.20 8.95 4.61
C ILE A 131 -4.17 7.99 3.90
N PRO A 132 -5.12 8.49 3.08
CA PRO A 132 -6.02 7.63 2.34
C PRO A 132 -5.29 6.96 1.17
N THR A 133 -5.59 5.67 0.97
CA THR A 133 -5.01 4.84 -0.10
C THR A 133 -6.12 4.22 -0.94
N VAL A 134 -5.91 4.18 -2.26
CA VAL A 134 -6.76 3.45 -3.20
C VAL A 134 -5.91 2.43 -3.94
N VAL A 135 -6.36 1.18 -3.98
CA VAL A 135 -5.79 0.13 -4.84
C VAL A 135 -6.75 -0.11 -5.99
N PHE A 136 -6.26 0.05 -7.21
CA PHE A 136 -7.03 -0.16 -8.44
C PHE A 136 -7.10 -1.65 -8.80
N SER A 137 -7.54 -2.47 -7.85
CA SER A 137 -7.93 -3.86 -8.08
C SER A 137 -9.29 -3.94 -8.79
N HIS A 138 -9.72 -5.16 -9.12
CA HIS A 138 -11.05 -5.41 -9.65
C HIS A 138 -11.91 -6.18 -8.63
N PRO A 139 -12.88 -5.50 -8.00
CA PRO A 139 -13.10 -4.06 -8.00
C PRO A 139 -12.15 -3.24 -7.09
N PRO A 140 -12.20 -1.89 -7.17
CA PRO A 140 -11.30 -1.03 -6.41
C PRO A 140 -11.45 -1.13 -4.88
N ILE A 141 -10.32 -0.95 -4.20
CA ILE A 141 -10.22 -0.85 -2.73
C ILE A 141 -9.92 0.59 -2.36
N GLY A 142 -10.57 1.10 -1.32
CA GLY A 142 -10.17 2.32 -0.61
C GLY A 142 -9.94 2.01 0.87
N THR A 143 -8.93 2.60 1.49
CA THR A 143 -8.66 2.43 2.91
C THR A 143 -8.02 3.67 3.51
N VAL A 144 -8.29 3.93 4.78
CA VAL A 144 -7.69 5.01 5.57
C VAL A 144 -7.75 4.65 7.05
N GLY A 145 -6.76 5.07 7.81
CA GLY A 145 -6.67 4.82 9.25
C GLY A 145 -6.34 3.38 9.60
N LEU A 146 -6.72 2.94 10.80
CA LEU A 146 -6.37 1.64 11.34
C LEU A 146 -7.21 0.51 10.74
N SER A 147 -6.59 -0.65 10.56
CA SER A 147 -7.32 -1.90 10.40
C SER A 147 -7.97 -2.31 11.72
N GLU A 148 -8.98 -3.19 11.65
CA GLU A 148 -9.61 -3.73 12.88
C GLU A 148 -8.59 -4.41 13.81
N PRO A 149 -7.68 -5.29 13.35
CA PRO A 149 -6.65 -5.87 14.22
C PRO A 149 -5.77 -4.81 14.90
N GLN A 150 -5.31 -3.80 14.17
CA GLN A 150 -4.49 -2.71 14.71
C GLN A 150 -5.26 -1.89 15.76
N ALA A 151 -6.53 -1.58 15.51
CA ALA A 151 -7.35 -0.86 16.48
C ALA A 151 -7.55 -1.68 17.76
N ARG A 152 -7.77 -2.99 17.65
CA ARG A 152 -7.90 -3.90 18.80
C ARG A 152 -6.61 -4.03 19.59
N GLU A 153 -5.49 -4.12 18.91
CA GLU A 153 -4.16 -4.13 19.53
C GLU A 153 -3.86 -2.83 20.27
N GLN A 154 -4.18 -1.68 19.66
CA GLN A 154 -3.87 -0.37 20.21
C GLN A 154 -4.80 0.08 21.33
N TYR A 155 -6.10 -0.22 21.24
CA TYR A 155 -7.12 0.32 22.16
C TYR A 155 -7.79 -0.75 23.04
N GLY A 156 -7.53 -2.03 22.79
CA GLY A 156 -8.19 -3.14 23.47
C GLY A 156 -9.55 -3.50 22.86
N ASN A 157 -9.93 -4.77 22.99
CA ASN A 157 -11.13 -5.31 22.36
C ASN A 157 -12.43 -4.64 22.80
N GLU A 158 -12.52 -4.23 24.06
CA GLU A 158 -13.72 -3.63 24.66
C GLU A 158 -13.99 -2.21 24.16
N GLN A 159 -12.93 -1.50 23.76
CA GLN A 159 -13.02 -0.13 23.26
C GLN A 159 -13.33 -0.06 21.77
N VAL A 160 -13.21 -1.18 21.03
CA VAL A 160 -13.36 -1.21 19.58
C VAL A 160 -14.73 -1.72 19.18
N LYS A 161 -15.47 -0.88 18.46
CA LYS A 161 -16.74 -1.25 17.83
C LYS A 161 -16.59 -1.23 16.31
N VAL A 162 -17.08 -2.29 15.66
CA VAL A 162 -16.97 -2.46 14.21
C VAL A 162 -18.35 -2.49 13.58
N TYR A 163 -18.56 -1.64 12.57
CA TYR A 163 -19.75 -1.69 11.72
C TYR A 163 -19.37 -2.25 10.36
N GLN A 164 -20.19 -3.16 9.84
CA GLN A 164 -19.97 -3.79 8.54
C GLN A 164 -21.23 -3.74 7.69
N SER A 165 -21.05 -3.57 6.39
CA SER A 165 -22.13 -3.64 5.41
C SER A 165 -21.66 -4.45 4.21
N SER A 166 -22.55 -5.29 3.68
CA SER A 166 -22.31 -6.12 2.51
C SER A 166 -23.56 -6.11 1.63
N PHE A 167 -23.41 -5.77 0.36
CA PHE A 167 -24.49 -5.73 -0.62
C PHE A 167 -23.95 -5.94 -2.03
N THR A 168 -24.80 -6.30 -3.00
CA THR A 168 -24.40 -6.39 -4.41
C THR A 168 -24.38 -5.00 -5.03
N ALA A 169 -23.32 -4.65 -5.76
CA ALA A 169 -23.28 -3.36 -6.44
C ALA A 169 -24.42 -3.26 -7.46
N MET A 170 -25.21 -2.18 -7.39
CA MET A 170 -26.41 -1.98 -8.22
C MET A 170 -26.15 -2.20 -9.71
N TYR A 171 -25.00 -1.72 -10.20
CA TYR A 171 -24.56 -1.93 -11.59
C TYR A 171 -24.54 -3.40 -11.99
N THR A 172 -23.99 -4.26 -11.13
CA THR A 172 -23.86 -5.70 -11.39
C THR A 172 -25.09 -6.51 -10.99
N ALA A 173 -25.99 -5.94 -10.19
CA ALA A 173 -27.13 -6.64 -9.59
C ALA A 173 -28.14 -7.18 -10.64
N VAL A 174 -28.25 -6.48 -11.78
CA VAL A 174 -29.13 -6.84 -12.90
C VAL A 174 -28.46 -7.76 -13.93
N THR A 175 -27.20 -8.12 -13.71
CA THR A 175 -26.42 -8.97 -14.63
C THR A 175 -26.28 -10.40 -14.10
N THR A 176 -25.73 -11.30 -14.91
CA THR A 176 -25.32 -12.65 -14.50
C THR A 176 -24.03 -12.67 -13.67
N HIS A 177 -23.26 -11.59 -13.67
CA HIS A 177 -21.98 -11.45 -12.94
C HIS A 177 -22.15 -10.48 -11.76
N ARG A 178 -22.75 -10.97 -10.67
CA ARG A 178 -23.03 -10.16 -9.48
C ARG A 178 -21.77 -10.00 -8.64
N GLN A 179 -21.32 -8.76 -8.43
CA GLN A 179 -20.13 -8.49 -7.63
C GLN A 179 -20.47 -7.93 -6.24
N PRO A 180 -19.78 -8.40 -5.18
CA PRO A 180 -19.98 -7.91 -3.83
C PRO A 180 -19.37 -6.51 -3.62
N CYS A 181 -20.04 -5.69 -2.83
CA CYS A 181 -19.52 -4.46 -2.25
C CYS A 181 -19.53 -4.61 -0.72
N ARG A 182 -18.34 -4.53 -0.10
CA ARG A 182 -18.18 -4.66 1.36
C ARG A 182 -17.57 -3.39 1.94
N MET A 183 -18.13 -2.91 3.03
CA MET A 183 -17.66 -1.71 3.73
C MET A 183 -17.51 -2.01 5.22
N LYS A 184 -16.51 -1.40 5.86
CA LYS A 184 -16.26 -1.50 7.29
C LYS A 184 -15.89 -0.14 7.86
N LEU A 185 -16.45 0.17 9.02
CA LEU A 185 -16.07 1.29 9.90
C LEU A 185 -15.51 0.71 11.19
N VAL A 186 -14.38 1.24 11.63
CA VAL A 186 -13.73 0.87 12.89
C VAL A 186 -13.78 2.08 13.82
N CYS A 187 -14.56 1.96 14.89
CA CYS A 187 -14.82 3.01 15.85
C CYS A 187 -14.19 2.67 17.21
N VAL A 188 -13.76 3.69 17.95
CA VAL A 188 -13.14 3.54 19.28
C VAL A 188 -13.86 4.40 20.31
N GLY A 189 -14.01 3.87 21.52
CA GLY A 189 -14.53 4.59 22.68
C GLY A 189 -16.06 4.75 22.70
N PRO A 190 -16.61 5.30 23.79
CA PRO A 190 -18.05 5.50 23.97
C PRO A 190 -18.65 6.49 22.95
N GLU A 191 -17.85 7.43 22.46
CA GLU A 191 -18.24 8.37 21.40
C GLU A 191 -18.17 7.77 19.99
N GLU A 192 -17.73 6.51 19.88
CA GLU A 192 -17.55 5.79 18.61
C GLU A 192 -16.74 6.57 17.58
N LYS A 193 -15.64 7.19 18.02
CA LYS A 193 -14.76 7.96 17.14
C LYS A 193 -14.22 7.04 16.04
N ASN A 194 -14.46 7.42 14.78
CA ASN A 194 -13.94 6.68 13.63
C ASN A 194 -12.40 6.78 13.61
N CYS A 195 -11.73 5.63 13.69
CA CYS A 195 -10.27 5.50 13.62
C CYS A 195 -9.80 4.76 12.37
N GLY A 196 -10.72 4.24 11.55
CA GLY A 196 -10.41 3.46 10.37
C GLY A 196 -11.62 3.24 9.45
N TYR A 197 -11.42 3.44 8.16
CA TYR A 197 -12.42 3.21 7.12
C TYR A 197 -11.89 2.37 5.95
N PRO A 198 -11.75 1.04 6.13
CA PRO A 198 -11.52 0.12 5.04
C PRO A 198 -12.80 -0.10 4.21
N ARG A 199 -12.74 0.23 2.92
CA ARG A 199 -13.85 0.18 1.96
C ARG A 199 -13.49 -0.62 0.70
N TYR A 200 -14.32 -1.57 0.31
CA TYR A 200 -14.27 -2.22 -1.00
C TYR A 200 -15.41 -1.68 -1.86
N ARG A 201 -15.11 -0.88 -2.89
CA ARG A 201 -16.16 -0.19 -3.67
C ARG A 201 -15.87 -0.27 -5.16
N LEU A 202 -16.85 -0.81 -5.90
CA LEU A 202 -17.01 -0.51 -7.33
C LEU A 202 -17.30 0.98 -7.51
N ARG A 203 -16.30 1.72 -7.99
CA ARG A 203 -16.49 3.05 -8.58
C ARG A 203 -15.84 2.99 -9.96
N HIS A 204 -16.64 2.84 -11.00
CA HIS A 204 -16.19 3.18 -12.35
C HIS A 204 -16.34 4.70 -12.51
N GLY A 205 -15.31 5.33 -13.07
CA GLY A 205 -15.36 6.71 -13.54
C GLY A 205 -16.14 6.82 -14.85
#